data_AF-A0A2S4UTJ0-F1
#
_entry.id   AF-A0A2S4UTJ0-F1
#
_cell.length_a   1.000
_cell.length_b   1.000
_cell.length_c   1.000
_cell.angle_alpha   90.00
_cell.angle_beta   90.00
_cell.angle_gamma   90.00
#
_symmetry.space_group_name_H-M   'P 1'
#
loop_
_entity.id
_entity.type
_entity.pdbx_description
1 polymer ?
#
loop_
_entity_poly.entity_id
_entity_poly.type
_entity_poly.pdbx_seq_one_letter_code
_entity_poly.pdbx_strand_id
1 'polypeptide(L)'
;MYPAPVIIQPVSALLVALATPIHPTLLPFGFIPVLHAFRISIVYRSLSRKAGGNSSVAANLVGFLLMAWGGSIVSHILLSLPIPQLLSFTPLLVYATTHFCLPDIRNLPSLKTLDSIFPLVDALLRTTAIAAGVEACRNHPSPAISGSLSIQLFIGAVASSAGGISAQTLSVWEPSWRLNRPIFLQEGTMLAGTDVWSGTLSSSIPKIDRSTYSADSLNSPLLSSTDAKATAASILTLIYCWRVYNVHHLPKIGGKTNKAAQDSKSKEE
;
A
#
# COMPACT_ATOMS: atom_id res chain seq x y z
N MET A 1 -14.30 26.76 8.61
CA MET A 1 -13.46 25.81 7.84
C MET A 1 -12.58 26.65 6.94
N TYR A 2 -11.27 26.64 7.12
CA TYR A 2 -10.39 27.33 6.18
C TYR A 2 -10.40 26.56 4.85
N PRO A 3 -10.49 27.23 3.69
CA PRO A 3 -10.35 26.54 2.41
C PRO A 3 -8.99 25.86 2.41
N ALA A 4 -8.94 24.57 2.07
CA ALA A 4 -7.67 23.87 1.97
C ALA A 4 -6.75 24.64 1.01
N PRO A 5 -5.42 24.69 1.27
CA PRO A 5 -4.49 25.41 0.42
C PRO A 5 -4.76 25.07 -1.05
N VAL A 6 -4.78 26.08 -1.93
CA VAL A 6 -5.10 25.92 -3.37
C VAL A 6 -4.29 24.79 -4.01
N ILE A 7 -3.09 24.53 -3.48
CA ILE A 7 -2.17 23.48 -3.90
C ILE A 7 -2.69 22.05 -3.65
N ILE A 8 -3.51 21.82 -2.62
CA ILE A 8 -4.02 20.49 -2.24
C ILE A 8 -5.34 20.15 -2.93
N GLN A 9 -6.11 21.17 -3.35
CA GLN A 9 -7.44 21.02 -3.96
C GLN A 9 -7.50 20.02 -5.14
N PRO A 10 -6.53 19.99 -6.09
CA PRO A 10 -6.56 19.01 -7.17
C PRO A 10 -6.45 17.56 -6.67
N VAL A 11 -5.65 17.33 -5.62
CA VAL A 11 -5.46 16.01 -5.03
C VAL A 11 -6.71 15.59 -4.25
N SER A 12 -7.34 16.53 -3.51
CA SER A 12 -8.63 16.30 -2.85
C SER A 12 -9.72 15.97 -3.87
N ALA A 13 -9.83 16.73 -4.96
CA ALA A 13 -10.80 16.50 -6.01
C ALA A 13 -10.61 15.13 -6.69
N LEU A 14 -9.36 14.75 -6.97
CA LEU A 14 -9.03 13.42 -7.49
C LEU A 14 -9.44 12.32 -6.50
N LEU A 15 -9.14 12.48 -5.21
CA LEU A 15 -9.55 11.51 -4.18
C LEU A 15 -11.07 11.34 -4.14
N VAL A 16 -11.82 12.44 -4.19
CA VAL A 16 -13.29 12.41 -4.24
C VAL A 16 -13.77 11.69 -5.49
N ALA A 17 -13.24 12.04 -6.66
CA ALA A 17 -13.60 11.39 -7.93
C ALA A 17 -13.35 9.87 -7.90
N LEU A 18 -12.23 9.43 -7.30
CA LEU A 18 -11.90 8.01 -7.15
C LEU A 18 -12.76 7.29 -6.11
N ALA A 19 -13.30 8.01 -5.12
CA ALA A 19 -14.17 7.46 -4.09
C ALA A 19 -15.64 7.40 -4.52
N THR A 20 -16.06 8.23 -5.48
CA THR A 20 -17.41 8.22 -6.04
C THR A 20 -17.75 6.85 -6.64
N PRO A 21 -18.94 6.28 -6.38
CA PRO A 21 -19.35 5.02 -6.96
C PRO A 21 -19.26 5.01 -8.49
N ILE A 22 -18.75 3.91 -9.06
CA ILE A 22 -18.65 3.73 -10.52
C ILE A 22 -20.05 3.73 -11.15
N HIS A 23 -21.00 3.05 -10.51
CA HIS A 23 -22.40 3.06 -10.92
C HIS A 23 -23.32 2.95 -9.70
N PRO A 24 -24.36 3.80 -9.53
CA PRO A 24 -25.16 3.87 -8.31
C PRO A 24 -25.77 2.53 -7.86
N THR A 25 -26.20 1.68 -8.79
CA THR A 25 -26.86 0.39 -8.49
C THR A 25 -26.00 -0.83 -8.83
N LEU A 26 -25.45 -0.92 -10.04
CA LEU A 26 -24.69 -2.08 -10.52
C LEU A 26 -23.28 -2.21 -9.90
N LEU A 27 -22.60 -1.10 -9.63
CA LEU A 27 -21.24 -1.06 -9.08
C LEU A 27 -21.15 0.02 -7.99
N PRO A 28 -21.79 -0.20 -6.82
CA PRO A 28 -21.92 0.78 -5.75
C PRO A 28 -20.63 0.90 -4.92
N PHE A 29 -19.48 0.93 -5.59
CA PHE A 29 -18.15 1.07 -5.00
C PHE A 29 -17.30 1.98 -5.89
N GLY A 30 -16.35 2.68 -5.29
CA GLY A 30 -15.45 3.59 -6.02
C GLY A 30 -14.35 2.87 -6.79
N PHE A 31 -13.55 3.63 -7.53
CA PHE A 31 -12.40 3.12 -8.28
C PHE A 31 -11.22 2.71 -7.41
N ILE A 32 -11.11 3.23 -6.18
CA ILE A 32 -10.03 2.93 -5.23
C ILE A 32 -9.76 1.41 -5.09
N PRO A 33 -10.74 0.55 -4.72
CA PRO A 33 -10.51 -0.88 -4.60
C PRO A 33 -10.13 -1.56 -5.92
N VAL A 34 -10.65 -1.08 -7.06
CA VAL A 34 -10.34 -1.63 -8.39
C VAL A 34 -8.89 -1.31 -8.77
N LEU A 35 -8.47 -0.05 -8.60
CA LEU A 35 -7.10 0.39 -8.89
C LEU A 35 -6.08 -0.30 -7.97
N HIS A 36 -6.41 -0.46 -6.69
CA HIS A 36 -5.58 -1.23 -5.75
C HIS A 36 -5.48 -2.70 -6.16
N ALA A 37 -6.60 -3.36 -6.45
CA ALA A 37 -6.61 -4.74 -6.92
C ALA A 37 -5.80 -4.92 -8.22
N PHE A 38 -5.96 -4.01 -9.19
CA PHE A 38 -5.23 -3.99 -10.45
C PHE A 38 -3.72 -3.91 -10.21
N ARG A 39 -3.30 -2.91 -9.42
CA ARG A 39 -1.89 -2.69 -9.09
C ARG A 39 -1.26 -3.90 -8.41
N ILE A 40 -1.89 -4.39 -7.33
CA ILE A 40 -1.36 -5.54 -6.59
C ILE A 40 -1.37 -6.81 -7.44
N SER A 41 -2.34 -6.98 -8.32
CA SER A 41 -2.37 -8.12 -9.25
C SER A 41 -1.17 -8.11 -10.19
N ILE A 42 -0.81 -6.95 -10.76
CA ILE A 42 0.38 -6.82 -11.61
C ILE A 42 1.66 -7.16 -10.83
N VAL A 43 1.80 -6.63 -9.61
CA VAL A 43 2.95 -6.94 -8.75
C VAL A 43 3.00 -8.44 -8.44
N TYR A 44 1.88 -9.01 -7.99
CA TYR A 44 1.77 -10.42 -7.61
C TYR A 44 2.09 -11.35 -8.80
N ARG A 45 1.49 -11.09 -9.97
CA ARG A 45 1.74 -11.86 -11.20
C ARG A 45 3.19 -11.73 -11.66
N SER A 46 3.81 -10.56 -11.50
CA SER A 46 5.23 -10.36 -11.81
C SER A 46 6.13 -11.20 -10.89
N LEU A 47 5.84 -11.22 -9.59
CA LEU A 47 6.58 -12.02 -8.60
C LEU A 47 6.38 -13.51 -8.82
N SER A 48 5.13 -13.95 -9.03
CA SER A 48 4.79 -15.34 -9.31
C SER A 48 5.48 -15.86 -10.58
N ARG A 49 5.48 -15.06 -11.65
CA ARG A 49 6.22 -15.39 -12.88
C ARG A 49 7.72 -15.53 -12.63
N LYS A 50 8.33 -14.64 -11.85
CA LYS A 50 9.75 -14.74 -11.48
C LYS A 50 10.05 -15.97 -10.62
N ALA A 51 9.09 -16.42 -9.82
CA ALA A 51 9.19 -17.60 -8.96
C ALA A 51 8.86 -18.93 -9.68
N GLY A 52 8.57 -18.92 -10.98
CA GLY A 52 8.30 -20.14 -11.76
C GLY A 52 6.82 -20.45 -11.99
N GLY A 53 5.88 -19.62 -11.52
CA GLY A 53 4.50 -19.53 -12.01
C GLY A 53 3.57 -20.73 -11.79
N ASN A 54 3.98 -21.77 -11.05
CA ASN A 54 3.21 -23.03 -10.97
C ASN A 54 2.41 -23.16 -9.67
N SER A 55 1.45 -22.26 -9.43
CA SER A 55 0.53 -22.33 -8.28
C SER A 55 -0.88 -22.69 -8.72
N SER A 56 -1.64 -23.39 -7.87
CA SER A 56 -3.05 -23.68 -8.15
C SER A 56 -3.86 -22.38 -8.20
N VAL A 57 -5.01 -22.39 -8.89
CA VAL A 57 -5.88 -21.20 -9.00
C VAL A 57 -6.29 -20.68 -7.61
N ALA A 58 -6.56 -21.59 -6.67
CA ALA A 58 -6.90 -21.24 -5.30
C ALA A 58 -5.71 -20.60 -4.55
N ALA A 59 -4.52 -21.21 -4.61
CA ALA A 59 -3.33 -20.64 -3.99
C ALA A 59 -2.96 -19.28 -4.61
N ASN A 60 -3.11 -19.14 -5.92
CA ASN A 60 -2.92 -17.90 -6.65
C ASN A 60 -3.88 -16.80 -6.16
N LEU A 61 -5.18 -17.11 -6.04
CA LEU A 61 -6.17 -16.16 -5.55
C LEU A 61 -5.90 -15.78 -4.09
N VAL A 62 -5.70 -16.76 -3.20
CA VAL A 62 -5.48 -16.51 -1.77
C VAL A 62 -4.19 -15.72 -1.54
N GLY A 63 -3.11 -16.06 -2.25
CA GLY A 63 -1.84 -15.32 -2.16
C GLY A 63 -1.99 -13.86 -2.60
N PHE A 64 -2.71 -13.62 -3.70
CA PHE A 64 -3.03 -12.28 -4.16
C PHE A 64 -3.90 -11.52 -3.15
N LEU A 65 -4.95 -12.13 -2.62
CA LEU A 65 -5.85 -11.50 -1.64
C LEU A 65 -5.11 -11.18 -0.34
N LEU A 66 -4.22 -12.06 0.13
CA LEU A 66 -3.39 -11.81 1.30
C LEU A 66 -2.48 -10.58 1.06
N MET A 67 -1.85 -10.51 -0.11
CA MET A 67 -1.00 -9.36 -0.45
C MET A 67 -1.80 -8.06 -0.54
N ALA A 68 -3.03 -8.12 -1.06
CA ALA A 68 -3.87 -6.96 -1.28
C ALA A 68 -4.57 -6.46 -0.01
N TRP A 69 -5.01 -7.38 0.86
CA TRP A 69 -5.80 -7.10 2.07
C TRP A 69 -5.00 -7.20 3.37
N GLY A 70 -3.74 -7.64 3.33
CA GLY A 70 -2.98 -7.91 4.55
C GLY A 70 -2.85 -6.69 5.48
N GLY A 71 -2.82 -5.47 4.92
CA GLY A 71 -2.86 -4.23 5.71
C GLY A 71 -4.08 -4.14 6.63
N SER A 72 -5.28 -4.40 6.10
CA SER A 72 -6.53 -4.36 6.88
C SER A 72 -6.75 -5.63 7.71
N ILE A 73 -6.39 -6.81 7.20
CA ILE A 73 -6.52 -8.07 7.94
C ILE A 73 -5.67 -8.00 9.22
N VAL A 74 -4.38 -7.66 9.09
CA VAL A 74 -3.46 -7.63 10.23
C VAL A 74 -3.84 -6.52 11.21
N SER A 75 -4.23 -5.34 10.72
CA SER A 75 -4.65 -4.25 11.63
C SER A 75 -5.90 -4.61 12.44
N HIS A 76 -6.90 -5.25 11.83
CA HIS A 76 -8.12 -5.64 12.55
C HIS A 76 -7.88 -6.80 13.50
N ILE A 77 -7.01 -7.76 13.16
CA ILE A 77 -6.57 -8.80 14.11
C ILE A 77 -5.89 -8.17 15.34
N LEU A 78 -4.94 -7.24 15.12
CA LEU A 78 -4.23 -6.57 16.22
C LEU A 78 -5.15 -5.72 17.10
N LEU A 79 -6.19 -5.13 16.50
CA LEU A 79 -7.21 -4.37 17.21
C LEU A 79 -8.34 -5.26 17.78
N SER A 80 -8.30 -6.58 17.58
CA SER A 80 -9.40 -7.49 17.95
C SER A 80 -10.77 -7.03 17.39
N LEU A 81 -10.79 -6.52 16.15
CA LEU A 81 -11.98 -6.06 15.43
C LEU A 81 -12.35 -7.04 14.30
N PRO A 82 -13.62 -7.06 13.87
CA PRO A 82 -14.04 -7.84 12.69
C PRO A 82 -13.32 -7.38 11.41
N ILE A 83 -12.86 -8.31 10.59
CA ILE A 83 -12.15 -8.02 9.33
C ILE A 83 -13.16 -7.56 8.26
N PRO A 84 -13.12 -6.31 7.77
CA PRO A 84 -14.16 -5.75 6.90
C PRO A 84 -14.37 -6.53 5.60
N GLN A 85 -13.29 -7.06 5.02
CA GLN A 85 -13.35 -7.82 3.77
C GLN A 85 -14.09 -9.16 3.90
N LEU A 86 -14.23 -9.67 5.13
CA LEU A 86 -14.94 -10.92 5.41
C LEU A 86 -16.41 -10.68 5.79
N LEU A 87 -16.83 -9.42 5.94
CA LEU A 87 -18.22 -9.07 6.29
C LEU A 87 -19.17 -9.03 5.08
N SER A 88 -18.63 -9.00 3.86
CA SER A 88 -19.43 -9.03 2.64
C SER A 88 -18.68 -9.71 1.50
N PHE A 89 -19.42 -10.17 0.49
CA PHE A 89 -18.83 -10.82 -0.68
C PHE A 89 -18.26 -9.81 -1.70
N THR A 90 -18.66 -8.54 -1.62
CA THR A 90 -18.29 -7.50 -2.60
C THR A 90 -16.77 -7.31 -2.75
N PRO A 91 -15.97 -7.21 -1.68
CA PRO A 91 -14.52 -7.11 -1.81
C PRO A 91 -13.93 -8.32 -2.53
N LEU A 92 -14.37 -9.54 -2.19
CA LEU A 92 -13.91 -10.75 -2.87
C LEU A 92 -14.21 -10.71 -4.36
N LEU A 93 -15.44 -10.34 -4.74
CA LEU A 93 -15.86 -10.22 -6.13
C LEU A 93 -14.99 -9.20 -6.87
N VAL A 94 -14.84 -7.97 -6.34
CA VAL A 94 -14.05 -6.91 -7.00
C VAL A 94 -12.59 -7.32 -7.20
N TYR A 95 -11.96 -7.89 -6.18
CA TYR A 95 -10.54 -8.25 -6.25
C TYR A 95 -10.32 -9.48 -7.13
N ALA A 96 -11.16 -10.52 -6.99
CA ALA A 96 -11.04 -11.72 -7.82
C ALA A 96 -11.31 -11.42 -9.29
N THR A 97 -12.38 -10.67 -9.61
CA THR A 97 -12.69 -10.28 -11.00
C THR A 97 -11.56 -9.43 -11.59
N THR A 98 -11.10 -8.40 -10.88
CA THR A 98 -9.96 -7.59 -11.34
C THR A 98 -8.72 -8.45 -11.55
N HIS A 99 -8.44 -9.38 -10.63
CA HIS A 99 -7.28 -10.25 -10.73
C HIS A 99 -7.35 -11.20 -11.94
N PHE A 100 -8.49 -11.83 -12.22
CA PHE A 100 -8.61 -12.83 -13.28
C PHE A 100 -8.91 -12.23 -14.66
N CYS A 101 -9.62 -11.10 -14.75
CA CYS A 101 -9.93 -10.44 -16.02
C CYS A 101 -8.77 -9.61 -16.58
N LEU A 102 -7.68 -9.46 -15.83
CA LEU A 102 -6.46 -8.80 -16.32
C LEU A 102 -5.83 -9.60 -17.47
N PRO A 103 -5.45 -8.95 -18.59
CA PRO A 103 -4.78 -9.60 -19.70
C PRO A 103 -3.41 -10.17 -19.27
N ASP A 104 -2.79 -10.95 -20.15
CA ASP A 104 -1.45 -11.49 -19.92
C ASP A 104 -0.49 -10.34 -19.50
N ILE A 105 0.26 -10.57 -18.43
CA ILE A 105 1.22 -9.62 -17.86
C ILE A 105 2.25 -9.14 -18.89
N ARG A 106 2.52 -9.93 -19.95
CA ARG A 106 3.39 -9.54 -21.08
C ARG A 106 2.86 -8.35 -21.87
N ASN A 107 1.54 -8.15 -21.88
CA ASN A 107 0.87 -7.08 -22.60
C ASN A 107 0.59 -5.86 -21.71
N LEU A 108 0.95 -5.94 -20.42
CA LEU A 108 0.75 -4.86 -19.46
C LEU A 108 2.03 -4.01 -19.34
N PRO A 109 1.90 -2.71 -18.99
CA PRO A 109 3.04 -1.86 -18.72
C PRO A 109 3.91 -2.46 -17.61
N SER A 110 5.23 -2.28 -17.74
CA SER A 110 6.17 -2.79 -16.74
C SER A 110 5.91 -2.17 -15.36
N LEU A 111 6.29 -2.87 -14.29
CA LEU A 111 6.20 -2.32 -12.92
C LEU A 111 6.95 -1.00 -12.80
N LYS A 112 8.14 -0.90 -13.42
CA LYS A 112 8.90 0.35 -13.50
C LYS A 112 8.06 1.49 -14.09
N THR A 113 7.39 1.22 -15.22
CA THR A 113 6.53 2.22 -15.89
C THR A 113 5.37 2.66 -15.01
N LEU A 114 4.68 1.71 -14.36
CA LEU A 114 3.55 2.02 -13.49
C LEU A 114 3.99 2.82 -12.27
N ASP A 115 5.05 2.37 -11.60
CA ASP A 115 5.63 3.05 -10.43
C ASP A 115 6.07 4.49 -10.79
N SER A 116 6.59 4.72 -12.00
CA SER A 116 7.02 6.05 -12.46
C SER A 116 5.87 6.99 -12.84
N ILE A 117 4.78 6.48 -13.41
CA ILE A 117 3.69 7.32 -13.96
C ILE A 117 2.58 7.56 -12.93
N PHE A 118 2.36 6.62 -12.01
CA PHE A 118 1.23 6.68 -11.07
C PHE A 118 1.60 6.80 -9.58
N PRO A 119 2.68 7.49 -9.16
CA PRO A 119 3.05 7.58 -7.75
C PRO A 119 1.99 8.30 -6.91
N LEU A 120 1.25 9.25 -7.48
CA LEU A 120 0.16 9.95 -6.80
C LEU A 120 -1.05 9.04 -6.55
N VAL A 121 -1.45 8.26 -7.55
CA VAL A 121 -2.55 7.31 -7.40
C VAL A 121 -2.18 6.27 -6.34
N ASP A 122 -0.97 5.73 -6.41
CA ASP A 122 -0.44 4.79 -5.40
C ASP A 122 -0.47 5.39 -3.99
N ALA A 123 -0.06 6.65 -3.84
CA ALA A 123 -0.10 7.36 -2.57
C ALA A 123 -1.53 7.56 -2.06
N LEU A 124 -2.49 7.87 -2.93
CA LEU A 124 -3.91 8.00 -2.56
C LEU A 124 -4.49 6.66 -2.08
N LEU A 125 -4.26 5.58 -2.84
CA LEU A 125 -4.68 4.23 -2.45
C LEU A 125 -4.11 3.86 -1.07
N ARG A 126 -2.81 4.10 -0.86
CA ARG A 126 -2.16 3.80 0.42
C ARG A 126 -2.71 4.65 1.55
N THR A 127 -2.88 5.95 1.33
CA THR A 127 -3.39 6.88 2.35
C THR A 127 -4.79 6.51 2.81
N THR A 128 -5.66 6.06 1.89
CA THR A 128 -7.03 5.66 2.26
C THR A 128 -7.04 4.46 3.20
N ALA A 129 -6.16 3.48 2.98
CA ALA A 129 -5.98 2.33 3.88
C ALA A 129 -5.42 2.75 5.25
N ILE A 130 -4.40 3.62 5.27
CA ILE A 130 -3.83 4.16 6.52
C ILE A 130 -4.89 4.91 7.32
N ALA A 131 -5.63 5.82 6.66
CA ALA A 131 -6.67 6.60 7.29
C ALA A 131 -7.78 5.69 7.86
N ALA A 132 -8.18 4.65 7.13
CA ALA A 132 -9.16 3.67 7.64
C ALA A 132 -8.65 2.92 8.88
N GLY A 133 -7.37 2.53 8.92
CA GLY A 133 -6.77 1.90 10.10
C GLY A 133 -6.70 2.82 11.32
N VAL A 134 -6.32 4.09 11.11
CA VAL A 134 -6.32 5.11 12.17
C VAL A 134 -7.74 5.37 12.69
N GLU A 135 -8.72 5.42 11.79
CA GLU A 135 -10.12 5.61 12.14
C GLU A 135 -10.68 4.42 12.93
N ALA A 136 -10.28 3.18 12.58
CA ALA A 136 -10.60 1.99 13.36
C ALA A 136 -10.04 2.06 14.79
N CYS A 137 -8.85 2.65 14.97
CA CYS A 137 -8.32 2.89 16.32
C CYS A 137 -9.18 3.92 17.07
N ARG A 138 -9.52 5.04 16.43
CA ARG A 138 -10.27 6.14 17.06
C ARG A 138 -11.68 5.75 17.48
N ASN A 139 -12.32 4.90 16.70
CA ASN A 139 -13.65 4.36 16.99
C ASN A 139 -13.60 3.07 17.81
N HIS A 140 -12.42 2.68 18.30
CA HIS A 140 -12.26 1.46 19.08
C HIS A 140 -12.99 1.59 20.45
N PRO A 141 -13.71 0.55 20.92
CA PRO A 141 -14.46 0.60 22.18
C PRO A 141 -13.60 0.91 23.41
N SER A 142 -12.36 0.43 23.44
CA SER A 142 -11.40 0.70 24.51
C SER A 142 -10.83 2.12 24.43
N PRO A 143 -11.01 2.98 25.46
CA PRO A 143 -10.43 4.33 25.52
C PRO A 143 -8.89 4.34 25.45
N ALA A 144 -8.25 3.27 25.95
CA ALA A 144 -6.81 3.12 25.91
C ALA A 144 -6.27 3.03 24.47
N ILE A 145 -7.08 2.50 23.54
CA ILE A 145 -6.73 2.38 22.11
C ILE A 145 -7.13 3.66 21.36
N SER A 146 -8.36 4.15 21.56
CA SER A 146 -8.87 5.32 20.84
C SER A 146 -8.14 6.61 21.15
N GLY A 147 -7.69 6.80 22.40
CA GLY A 147 -6.86 7.93 22.79
C GLY A 147 -5.38 7.81 22.39
N SER A 148 -4.87 6.59 22.20
CA SER A 148 -3.43 6.36 22.06
C SER A 148 -2.90 6.77 20.70
N LEU A 149 -2.00 7.78 20.71
CA LEU A 149 -1.25 8.18 19.53
C LEU A 149 -0.29 7.07 19.07
N SER A 150 0.41 6.41 19.99
CA SER A 150 1.37 5.37 19.64
C SER A 150 0.70 4.22 18.91
N ILE A 151 -0.50 3.81 19.33
CA ILE A 151 -1.27 2.75 18.65
C ILE A 151 -1.75 3.22 17.28
N GLN A 152 -2.21 4.47 17.14
CA GLN A 152 -2.61 5.03 15.84
C GLN A 152 -1.44 5.07 14.84
N LEU A 153 -0.25 5.48 15.31
CA LEU A 153 0.97 5.50 14.49
C LEU A 153 1.39 4.09 14.07
N PHE A 154 1.38 3.15 15.02
CA PHE A 154 1.70 1.75 14.76
C PHE A 154 0.72 1.11 13.77
N ILE A 155 -0.59 1.31 13.96
CA ILE A 155 -1.60 0.81 13.04
C ILE A 155 -1.51 1.49 11.67
N GLY A 156 -1.11 2.76 11.60
CA GLY A 156 -0.79 3.41 10.34
C GLY A 156 0.34 2.72 9.58
N ALA A 157 1.41 2.35 10.30
CA ALA A 157 2.52 1.57 9.73
C ALA A 157 2.07 0.18 9.25
N VAL A 158 1.25 -0.52 10.05
CA VAL A 158 0.69 -1.85 9.72
C VAL A 158 -0.24 -1.77 8.51
N ALA A 159 -1.23 -0.87 8.53
CA ALA A 159 -2.19 -0.68 7.44
C ALA A 159 -1.48 -0.36 6.11
N SER A 160 -0.34 0.34 6.19
CA SER A 160 0.50 0.59 5.05
C SER A 160 1.23 -0.67 4.58
N SER A 161 2.01 -1.32 5.44
CA SER A 161 3.06 -2.25 5.03
C SER A 161 2.71 -3.73 5.15
N ALA A 162 1.73 -4.10 5.97
CA ALA A 162 1.53 -5.48 6.39
C ALA A 162 1.13 -6.43 5.24
N GLY A 163 0.48 -5.94 4.18
CA GLY A 163 0.17 -6.76 2.99
C GLY A 163 1.41 -7.26 2.26
N GLY A 164 2.38 -6.36 2.02
CA GLY A 164 3.65 -6.75 1.41
C GLY A 164 4.49 -7.61 2.34
N ILE A 165 4.55 -7.27 3.63
CA ILE A 165 5.33 -8.01 4.63
C ILE A 165 4.78 -9.42 4.83
N SER A 166 3.47 -9.60 4.99
CA SER A 166 2.87 -10.93 5.18
C SER A 166 3.03 -11.80 3.94
N ALA A 167 2.83 -11.23 2.74
CA ALA A 167 3.01 -11.94 1.49
C ALA A 167 4.46 -12.38 1.26
N GLN A 168 5.44 -11.51 1.58
CA GLN A 168 6.88 -11.87 1.58
C GLN A 168 7.20 -12.94 2.62
N THR A 169 6.67 -12.78 3.83
CA THR A 169 6.95 -13.68 4.95
C THR A 169 6.44 -15.08 4.68
N LEU A 170 5.32 -15.24 3.95
CA LEU A 170 4.76 -16.53 3.59
C LEU A 170 5.16 -17.02 2.18
N SER A 171 5.96 -16.23 1.45
CA SER A 171 6.33 -16.50 0.05
C SER A 171 5.14 -16.88 -0.83
N VAL A 172 4.02 -16.16 -0.70
CA VAL A 172 2.72 -16.61 -1.26
C VAL A 172 2.66 -16.70 -2.78
N TRP A 173 3.57 -16.05 -3.50
CA TRP A 173 3.68 -16.13 -4.96
C TRP A 173 4.59 -17.27 -5.42
N GLU A 174 5.29 -17.97 -4.53
CA GLU A 174 6.10 -19.13 -4.88
C GLU A 174 5.20 -20.37 -5.05
N PRO A 175 5.59 -21.36 -5.89
CA PRO A 175 4.87 -22.62 -6.01
C PRO A 175 4.74 -23.39 -4.69
N SER A 176 5.69 -23.19 -3.77
CA SER A 176 5.70 -23.77 -2.43
C SER A 176 5.82 -22.65 -1.40
N TRP A 177 4.77 -22.46 -0.61
CA TRP A 177 4.75 -21.43 0.44
C TRP A 177 5.70 -21.83 1.57
N ARG A 178 6.45 -20.85 2.05
CA ARG A 178 7.45 -21.04 3.09
C ARG A 178 7.61 -19.79 3.91
N LEU A 179 8.09 -19.96 5.14
CA LEU A 179 8.44 -18.84 5.99
C LEU A 179 9.76 -18.22 5.51
N ASN A 180 9.73 -16.93 5.21
CA ASN A 180 10.88 -16.15 4.80
C ASN A 180 11.01 -14.89 5.65
N ARG A 181 12.22 -14.37 5.77
CA ARG A 181 12.46 -13.07 6.40
C ARG A 181 11.98 -11.97 5.44
N PRO A 182 11.15 -11.01 5.85
CA PRO A 182 10.75 -9.91 4.97
C PRO A 182 11.93 -8.98 4.66
N ILE A 183 11.91 -8.33 3.48
CA ILE A 183 13.05 -7.58 2.92
C ILE A 183 13.55 -6.47 3.87
N PHE A 184 12.65 -5.80 4.60
CA PHE A 184 13.04 -4.75 5.54
C PHE A 184 13.92 -5.25 6.70
N LEU A 185 13.78 -6.53 7.09
CA LEU A 185 14.65 -7.18 8.07
C LEU A 185 15.88 -7.85 7.44
N GLN A 186 15.88 -8.07 6.12
CA GLN A 186 17.03 -8.63 5.41
C GLN A 186 18.08 -7.54 5.11
N GLU A 187 17.64 -6.43 4.52
CA GLU A 187 18.55 -5.40 4.02
C GLU A 187 18.85 -4.31 5.08
N GLY A 188 17.97 -4.10 6.05
CA GLY A 188 18.14 -3.08 7.10
C GLY A 188 18.22 -1.63 6.58
N THR A 189 17.87 -1.39 5.31
CA THR A 189 17.94 -0.06 4.69
C THR A 189 16.66 0.74 4.92
N MET A 190 16.78 2.07 4.94
CA MET A 190 15.60 2.95 4.94
C MET A 190 14.71 2.71 3.72
N LEU A 191 15.31 2.38 2.56
CA LEU A 191 14.58 2.07 1.33
C LEU A 191 13.68 0.84 1.50
N ALA A 192 14.20 -0.23 2.12
CA ALA A 192 13.43 -1.44 2.40
C ALA A 192 12.30 -1.19 3.43
N GLY A 193 12.52 -0.30 4.39
CA GLY A 193 11.53 0.11 5.39
C GLY A 193 10.57 1.21 4.95
N THR A 194 10.66 1.72 3.70
CA THR A 194 9.92 2.92 3.25
C THR A 194 8.43 2.83 3.55
N ASP A 195 7.80 1.68 3.27
CA ASP A 195 6.35 1.51 3.46
C ASP A 195 5.92 1.53 4.93
N VAL A 196 6.80 1.13 5.85
CA VAL A 196 6.55 1.16 7.31
C VAL A 196 6.64 2.61 7.81
N TRP A 197 7.73 3.28 7.46
CA TRP A 197 7.98 4.66 7.89
C TRP A 197 6.98 5.65 7.30
N SER A 198 6.63 5.47 6.03
CA SER A 198 5.68 6.33 5.35
C SER A 198 4.27 6.18 5.93
N GLY A 199 3.86 4.97 6.31
CA GLY A 199 2.59 4.73 7.03
C GLY A 199 2.54 5.38 8.40
N THR A 200 3.66 5.33 9.14
CA THR A 200 3.80 6.00 10.43
C THR A 200 3.70 7.52 10.26
N LEU A 201 4.38 8.10 9.28
CA LEU A 201 4.34 9.54 9.02
C LEU A 201 2.95 10.00 8.56
N SER A 202 2.29 9.26 7.65
CA SER A 202 0.98 9.65 7.16
C SER A 202 -0.12 9.60 8.23
N SER A 203 0.01 8.69 9.20
CA SER A 203 -0.96 8.57 10.29
C SER A 203 -0.86 9.70 11.33
N SER A 204 0.25 10.42 11.41
CA SER A 204 0.36 11.58 12.30
C SER A 204 -0.34 12.84 11.78
N ILE A 205 -0.50 12.97 10.46
CA ILE A 205 -1.01 14.19 9.79
C ILE A 205 -2.38 14.64 10.33
N PRO A 206 -3.40 13.76 10.46
CA PRO A 206 -4.69 14.18 11.00
C PRO A 206 -4.66 14.58 12.49
N LYS A 207 -3.55 14.36 13.21
CA LYS A 207 -3.36 14.78 14.62
C LYS A 207 -2.45 16.00 14.76
N ILE A 208 -1.47 16.20 13.88
CA ILE A 208 -0.70 17.46 13.80
C ILE A 208 -1.66 18.63 13.56
N ASP A 209 -2.69 18.40 12.74
CA ASP A 209 -3.79 19.33 12.49
C ASP A 209 -4.64 19.65 13.75
N ARG A 210 -4.50 18.87 14.83
CA ARG A 210 -5.26 19.03 16.09
C ARG A 210 -4.38 19.45 17.28
N SER A 211 -3.07 19.21 17.23
CA SER A 211 -2.17 19.34 18.40
C SER A 211 -1.24 20.55 18.37
N THR A 212 -0.97 21.17 17.21
CA THR A 212 0.02 22.27 17.11
C THR A 212 -0.52 23.61 17.62
N TYR A 213 -1.82 23.68 17.91
CA TYR A 213 -2.47 24.84 18.51
C TYR A 213 -3.19 24.44 19.79
N SER A 214 -2.46 24.45 20.90
CA SER A 214 -3.05 24.62 22.22
C SER A 214 -3.71 26.00 22.28
N ALA A 215 -4.98 26.08 21.91
CA ALA A 215 -5.86 27.16 22.36
C ALA A 215 -7.29 26.65 22.31
N ASP A 216 -7.98 26.77 23.44
CA ASP A 216 -9.37 26.45 23.74
C ASP A 216 -10.42 27.17 22.85
N SER A 217 -10.13 27.53 21.60
CA SER A 217 -10.99 28.41 20.79
C SER A 217 -11.40 27.89 19.41
N LEU A 218 -10.87 26.76 18.92
CA LEU A 218 -11.28 26.19 17.63
C LEU A 218 -11.68 24.71 17.76
N ASN A 219 -12.94 24.46 18.11
CA ASN A 219 -13.60 23.14 18.07
C ASN A 219 -13.74 22.56 16.64
N SER A 220 -13.04 23.12 15.65
CA SER A 220 -13.13 22.74 14.24
C SER A 220 -11.79 22.19 13.77
N PRO A 221 -11.75 21.03 13.08
CA PRO A 221 -10.53 20.58 12.45
C PRO A 221 -10.05 21.63 11.43
N LEU A 222 -8.73 21.84 11.39
CA LEU A 222 -8.07 22.81 10.50
C LEU A 222 -8.22 22.40 9.03
N LEU A 223 -8.20 21.09 8.74
CA LEU A 223 -8.46 20.47 7.44
C LEU A 223 -9.69 19.56 7.48
N SER A 224 -10.40 19.45 6.35
CA SER A 224 -11.41 18.39 6.21
C SER A 224 -10.74 17.01 6.19
N SER A 225 -11.50 15.94 6.49
CA SER A 225 -10.98 14.55 6.41
C SER A 225 -10.41 14.23 5.02
N THR A 226 -11.05 14.77 3.97
CA THR A 226 -10.58 14.63 2.58
C THR A 226 -9.27 15.37 2.36
N ASP A 227 -9.14 16.59 2.84
CA ASP A 227 -7.94 17.41 2.65
C ASP A 227 -6.75 16.90 3.48
N ALA A 228 -7.01 16.33 4.67
CA ALA A 228 -5.99 15.65 5.46
C ALA A 228 -5.44 14.42 4.72
N LYS A 229 -6.32 13.62 4.10
CA LYS A 229 -5.92 12.48 3.24
C LYS A 229 -5.17 12.97 2.00
N ALA A 230 -5.63 14.04 1.35
CA ALA A 230 -4.93 14.60 0.19
C ALA A 230 -3.53 15.12 0.55
N THR A 231 -3.39 15.79 1.70
CA THR A 231 -2.09 16.23 2.23
C THR A 231 -1.15 15.06 2.48
N ALA A 232 -1.65 14.01 3.15
CA ALA A 232 -0.90 12.80 3.40
C ALA A 232 -0.48 12.09 2.11
N ALA A 233 -1.38 12.03 1.11
CA ALA A 233 -1.07 11.47 -0.20
C ALA A 233 -0.03 12.29 -0.95
N SER A 234 -0.05 13.62 -0.88
CA SER A 234 1.00 14.47 -1.47
C SER A 234 2.37 14.19 -0.86
N ILE A 235 2.47 14.04 0.46
CA ILE A 235 3.73 13.67 1.14
C ILE A 235 4.18 12.27 0.73
N LEU A 236 3.27 11.29 0.70
CA LEU A 236 3.58 9.93 0.24
C LEU A 236 4.02 9.90 -1.22
N THR A 237 3.45 10.76 -2.07
CA THR A 237 3.84 10.86 -3.49
C THR A 237 5.30 11.23 -3.61
N LEU A 238 5.80 12.20 -2.82
CA LEU A 238 7.21 12.56 -2.80
C LEU A 238 8.11 11.39 -2.36
N ILE A 239 7.69 10.67 -1.30
CA ILE A 239 8.40 9.49 -0.81
C ILE A 239 8.43 8.37 -1.87
N TYR A 240 7.34 8.17 -2.60
CA TYR A 240 7.24 7.18 -3.66
C TYR A 240 8.06 7.58 -4.89
N CYS A 241 8.07 8.84 -5.30
CA CYS A 241 8.97 9.34 -6.34
C CYS A 241 10.44 9.09 -5.95
N TRP A 242 10.83 9.38 -4.70
CA TRP A 242 12.16 9.08 -4.19
C TRP A 242 12.46 7.57 -4.23
N ARG A 243 11.54 6.72 -3.76
CA ARG A 243 11.70 5.26 -3.81
C ARG A 243 11.89 4.76 -5.24
N VAL A 244 11.06 5.22 -6.17
CA VAL A 244 11.09 4.83 -7.58
C VAL A 244 12.41 5.22 -8.22
N TYR A 245 12.90 6.43 -7.95
CA TYR A 245 14.22 6.86 -8.40
C TYR A 245 15.32 5.91 -7.91
N ASN A 246 15.35 5.58 -6.62
CA ASN A 246 16.36 4.70 -6.04
C ASN A 246 16.27 3.24 -6.51
N VAL A 247 15.06 2.72 -6.73
CA VAL A 247 14.84 1.33 -7.13
C VAL A 247 15.09 1.11 -8.63
N HIS A 248 14.64 2.05 -9.48
CA HIS A 248 14.54 1.84 -10.93
C HIS A 248 15.49 2.69 -11.78
N HIS A 249 15.98 3.81 -11.25
CA HIS A 249 16.75 4.80 -12.03
C HIS A 249 18.16 5.01 -11.51
N LEU A 250 18.42 4.78 -10.22
CA LEU A 250 19.77 4.88 -9.67
C LEU A 250 20.65 3.75 -10.24
N PRO A 251 21.81 4.07 -10.84
CA PRO A 251 22.70 3.04 -11.36
C PRO A 251 23.24 2.20 -10.21
N LYS A 252 23.14 0.86 -10.31
CA LYS A 252 23.80 -0.04 -9.38
C LYS A 252 25.31 0.03 -9.60
N ILE A 253 26.00 0.79 -8.75
CA ILE A 253 27.46 0.81 -8.70
C ILE A 253 27.91 -0.57 -8.18
N GLY A 254 28.38 -1.46 -9.07
CA GLY A 254 28.97 -2.74 -8.66
C GLY A 254 28.63 -4.02 -9.45
N GLY A 255 28.05 -3.93 -10.65
CA GLY A 255 27.68 -5.13 -11.44
C GLY A 255 28.66 -5.60 -12.52
N LYS A 256 29.89 -5.05 -12.59
CA LYS A 256 30.85 -5.36 -13.68
C LYS A 256 31.97 -6.34 -13.32
N THR A 257 32.12 -6.76 -12.07
CA THR A 257 33.29 -7.57 -11.66
C THR A 257 33.12 -9.09 -11.79
N ASN A 258 31.90 -9.64 -11.93
CA ASN A 258 31.72 -11.10 -11.99
C ASN A 258 31.62 -11.70 -13.40
N LYS A 259 31.51 -10.88 -14.46
CA LYS A 259 31.49 -11.42 -15.84
C LYS A 259 32.89 -11.72 -16.37
N ALA A 260 33.91 -10.97 -15.94
CA ALA A 260 35.30 -11.20 -16.36
C ALA A 260 35.95 -12.44 -15.69
N ALA A 261 35.51 -12.81 -14.48
CA ALA A 261 36.02 -14.00 -13.78
C ALA A 261 35.39 -15.32 -14.26
N GLN A 262 34.24 -15.25 -14.95
CA GLN A 262 33.58 -16.42 -15.53
C GLN A 262 34.11 -16.72 -16.95
N ASP A 263 34.48 -15.69 -17.71
CA ASP A 263 35.10 -15.84 -19.04
C ASP A 263 36.60 -16.22 -19.00
N SER A 264 37.28 -16.08 -17.86
CA SER A 264 38.65 -16.59 -17.70
C SER A 264 38.70 -18.07 -17.32
N LYS A 265 37.65 -18.63 -16.70
CA LYS A 265 37.58 -20.05 -16.35
C LYS A 265 37.08 -20.95 -17.48
N SER A 266 36.36 -20.41 -18.48
CA SER A 266 35.92 -21.19 -19.65
C SER A 266 36.97 -21.30 -20.76
N LYS A 267 38.17 -20.75 -20.55
CA LYS A 267 39.31 -20.86 -21.48
C LYS A 267 40.42 -21.81 -21.00
N GLU A 268 40.21 -22.49 -19.86
CA GLU A 268 41.15 -23.46 -19.30
C GLU A 268 40.59 -24.89 -19.21
N GLU A 269 39.48 -25.19 -19.92
CA GLU A 269 38.99 -26.57 -20.15
C GLU A 269 38.95 -26.93 -21.63
#